data_AF-A0A3D4NJ76-F1
#
_entry.id   AF-A0A3D4NJ76-F1
#
_cell.length_a   1.000
_cell.length_b   1.000
_cell.length_c   1.000
_cell.angle_alpha   90.00
_cell.angle_beta   90.00
_cell.angle_gamma   90.00
#
_symmetry.space_group_name_H-M   'P 1'
#
loop_
_entity.id
_entity.type
_entity.pdbx_description
1 polymer ?
#
loop_
_entity_poly.entity_id
_entity_poly.type
_entity_poly.pdbx_seq_one_letter_code
_entity_poly.pdbx_strand_id
1 'polypeptide(L)' 'ALFVQHFRPLVDAGHVYVAMPPLYRIDLGKEIYYALDEAERDGILDRLVAEKKRGKPQVTRFKGLGEMN' A
#
# COMPACT_ATOMS: atom_id res chain seq x y z
N ALA A 1 -20.56 14.32 -3.77
CA ALA A 1 -20.55 12.88 -4.06
C ALA A 1 -20.88 12.68 -5.55
N LEU A 2 -19.92 12.93 -6.45
CA LEU A 2 -20.18 13.09 -7.88
C LEU A 2 -20.82 11.86 -8.56
N PHE A 3 -20.15 10.70 -8.49
CA PHE A 3 -20.60 9.48 -9.16
C PHE A 3 -21.93 8.95 -8.62
N VAL A 4 -22.14 9.08 -7.31
CA VAL A 4 -23.38 8.66 -6.64
C VAL A 4 -24.56 9.57 -6.99
N GLN A 5 -24.33 10.87 -7.16
CA GLN A 5 -25.40 11.86 -7.41
C GLN A 5 -25.76 11.99 -8.90
N HIS A 6 -24.78 11.89 -9.81
CA HIS A 6 -24.99 12.18 -11.23
C HIS A 6 -24.79 10.98 -12.16
N PHE A 7 -24.14 9.90 -11.68
CA PHE A 7 -23.75 8.76 -12.51
C PHE A 7 -24.13 7.43 -11.85
N ARG A 8 -25.30 7.39 -11.19
CA ARG A 8 -25.77 6.21 -10.44
C ARG A 8 -25.76 4.91 -11.26
N PRO A 9 -26.17 4.88 -12.54
CA PRO A 9 -26.11 3.66 -13.35
C PRO A 9 -24.70 3.06 -13.47
N LEU A 10 -23.64 3.89 -13.48
CA LEU A 10 -22.26 3.39 -13.52
C LEU A 10 -21.85 2.76 -12.18
N VAL A 11 -22.33 3.31 -11.07
CA VAL A 11 -22.08 2.75 -9.73
C VAL A 11 -22.81 1.42 -9.60
N ASP A 12 -24.10 1.36 -9.97
CA ASP A 12 -24.93 0.16 -9.86
C ASP A 12 -24.47 -0.96 -10.81
N ALA A 13 -23.90 -0.61 -11.97
CA ALA A 13 -23.27 -1.55 -12.90
C ALA A 13 -21.85 -2.00 -12.49
N GLY A 14 -21.30 -1.48 -11.38
CA GLY A 14 -19.98 -1.87 -10.88
C GLY A 14 -18.81 -1.33 -11.71
N HIS A 15 -18.97 -0.19 -12.38
CA HIS A 15 -17.92 0.44 -13.20
C HIS A 15 -17.08 1.48 -12.46
N VAL A 16 -17.35 1.73 -11.19
CA VAL A 16 -16.61 2.68 -10.35
C VAL A 16 -15.71 1.92 -9.38
N TYR A 17 -14.41 2.21 -9.41
CA TYR A 17 -13.39 1.54 -8.61
C TYR A 17 -12.61 2.54 -7.76
N VAL A 18 -12.08 2.06 -6.64
CA VAL A 18 -11.18 2.83 -5.78
C VAL A 18 -9.82 2.16 -5.80
N ALA A 19 -8.80 2.88 -6.27
CA ALA A 19 -7.43 2.43 -6.12
C ALA A 19 -7.03 2.57 -4.65
N MET A 20 -6.47 1.51 -4.07
CA MET A 20 -5.89 1.53 -2.73
C MET A 20 -4.37 1.57 -2.85
N PRO A 21 -3.75 2.77 -2.89
CA PRO A 21 -2.31 2.89 -2.91
C PRO A 21 -1.70 2.43 -1.58
N PRO A 22 -0.46 1.93 -1.57
CA PRO A 22 0.23 1.55 -0.35
C PRO A 22 0.55 2.77 0.52
N LEU A 23 0.50 2.58 1.83
CA LEU A 23 0.90 3.59 2.81
C LEU A 23 2.40 3.52 3.14
N TYR A 24 3.01 2.34 3.00
CA TYR A 24 4.42 2.11 3.29
C TYR A 24 5.14 1.38 2.16
N ARG A 25 6.43 1.69 2.00
CA ARG A 25 7.42 0.89 1.26
C ARG A 25 8.50 0.43 2.24
N ILE A 26 8.87 -0.83 2.16
CA ILE A 26 9.90 -1.45 2.99
C ILE A 26 10.99 -1.97 2.04
N ASP A 27 12.18 -1.38 2.14
CA ASP A 27 13.35 -1.74 1.34
C ASP A 27 14.32 -2.58 2.17
N LEU A 28 14.66 -3.78 1.71
CA LEU A 28 15.67 -4.65 2.31
C LEU A 28 16.68 -5.12 1.26
N GLY A 29 17.77 -4.38 1.11
CA GLY A 29 18.77 -4.65 0.10
C GLY A 29 18.20 -4.47 -1.31
N LYS A 30 17.91 -5.57 -2.00
CA LYS A 30 17.29 -5.57 -3.34
C LYS A 30 15.79 -5.89 -3.32
N GLU A 31 15.25 -6.25 -2.16
CA GLU A 31 13.84 -6.62 -2.00
C GLU A 31 13.03 -5.40 -1.58
N ILE A 32 11.88 -5.21 -2.22
CA ILE A 32 10.96 -4.11 -1.97
C ILE A 32 9.60 -4.72 -1.64
N TYR A 33 9.02 -4.30 -0.53
CA TYR A 33 7.69 -4.69 -0.08
C TYR A 33 6.81 -3.44 0.09
N TYR A 34 5.52 -3.60 -0.13
CA TYR A 34 4.54 -2.54 0.07
C TYR A 34 3.51 -2.96 1.10
N ALA A 35 3.07 -2.03 1.93
CA ALA A 35 2.00 -2.27 2.90
C ALA A 35 0.94 -1.17 2.80
N LEU A 36 -0.33 -1.57 2.83
CA LEU A 36 -1.50 -0.70 2.79
C LEU A 36 -1.74 0.00 4.12
N ASP A 37 -1.39 -0.63 5.24
CA ASP A 37 -1.58 -0.11 6.58
C ASP A 37 -0.42 -0.45 7.52
N GLU A 38 -0.54 -0.03 8.78
CA GLU A 38 0.47 -0.27 9.81
C GLU A 38 0.57 -1.74 10.23
N ALA A 39 -0.55 -2.48 10.21
CA ALA A 39 -0.58 -3.89 10.60
C ALA A 39 0.14 -4.76 9.58
N GLU A 40 -0.06 -4.51 8.28
CA GLU A 40 0.63 -5.20 7.20
C GLU A 40 2.13 -4.86 7.21
N ARG A 41 2.50 -3.60 7.49
CA ARG A 41 3.91 -3.20 7.67
C ARG A 41 4.57 -4.04 8.76
N ASP A 42 3.94 -4.14 9.93
CA ASP A 42 4.51 -4.86 11.07
C ASP A 42 4.61 -6.36 10.79
N GLY A 43 3.58 -6.95 10.15
CA GLY A 43 3.62 -8.34 9.71
C GLY A 43 4.75 -8.64 8.71
N ILE A 44 5.04 -7.72 7.78
CA ILE A 44 6.17 -7.87 6.86
C ILE A 44 7.50 -7.82 7.61
N LEU A 45 7.66 -6.88 8.55
CA LEU A 45 8.88 -6.77 9.35
C LEU A 45 9.13 -8.03 10.19
N ASP A 46 8.09 -8.56 10.84
CA ASP A 46 8.17 -9.79 11.63
C ASP A 46 8.55 -10.99 10.77
N ARG A 47 7.97 -11.08 9.57
CA ARG A 47 8.32 -12.13 8.59
C ARG A 47 9.78 -12.04 8.15
N LEU A 48 10.28 -10.84 7.87
CA LEU A 48 11.68 -10.65 7.46
C LEU A 48 12.66 -11.08 8.58
N VAL A 49 12.30 -10.82 9.84
CA VAL A 49 13.06 -11.28 11.01
C VAL A 49 12.99 -12.81 11.14
N ALA A 50 11.81 -13.42 10.99
CA ALA A 50 11.61 -14.86 11.07
C ALA A 50 12.39 -15.62 9.97
N GLU A 51 12.45 -15.06 8.76
CA GLU A 51 13.23 -15.58 7.64
C GLU A 51 14.75 -15.35 7.80
N LYS A 52 15.19 -14.70 8.89
CA LYS A 52 16.60 -14.34 9.19
C LYS A 52 17.27 -13.58 8.04
N LYS A 53 16.50 -12.76 7.33
CA LYS A 53 17.02 -11.94 6.24
C LYS A 53 18.06 -10.96 6.80
N ARG A 54 19.23 -10.93 6.17
CA ARG A 54 20.34 -10.08 6.62
C ARG A 54 20.17 -8.66 6.09
N GLY A 55 20.19 -7.68 6.99
CA GLY A 55 20.14 -6.26 6.66
C GLY A 55 19.20 -5.50 7.59
N LYS A 56 19.33 -4.18 7.63
CA LYS A 56 18.38 -3.31 8.32
C LYS A 56 17.30 -2.88 7.32
N PRO A 57 16.03 -3.26 7.50
CA PRO A 57 14.95 -2.80 6.63
C PRO A 57 14.78 -1.28 6.76
N GLN A 58 14.63 -0.59 5.64
CA GLN A 58 14.31 0.83 5.56
C GLN A 58 12.83 0.98 5.29
N VAL A 59 12.12 1.70 6.16
CA VAL A 59 10.67 1.90 6.03
C VAL A 59 10.40 3.34 5.62
N THR A 60 9.73 3.51 4.48
CA THR A 60 9.28 4.81 3.97
C THR A 60 7.76 4.88 4.03
N ARG A 61 7.22 5.93 4.65
CA ARG A 61 5.77 6.20 4.68
C ARG A 61 5.42 7.19 3.59
N PHE A 62 4.52 6.83 2.69
CA PHE A 62 4.02 7.74 1.66
C PHE A 62 3.03 8.73 2.29
N LYS A 63 3.24 10.03 2.05
CA LYS A 63 2.26 11.07 2.45
C LYS A 63 1.29 11.41 1.34
N GLY A 64 1.66 11.11 0.10
CA GLY A 64 0.82 11.29 -1.09
C GLY A 64 1.39 10.57 -2.30
N LEU A 65 0.60 10.48 -3.36
CA LEU A 65 0.94 9.72 -4.57
C LEU A 65 2.18 10.24 -5.30
N GLY A 66 2.46 11.55 -5.22
CA GLY A 66 3.63 12.16 -5.87
C GLY A 66 4.97 11.81 -5.24
N GLU A 67 4.97 11.19 -4.05
CA GLU A 67 6.20 10.75 -3.37
C GLU A 67 6.57 9.29 -3.74
N MET A 68 5.76 8.64 -4.59
CA MET A 68 5.97 7.27 -5.03
C MET A 68 6.87 7.25 -6.28
N ASN A 69 8.16 6.91 -6.10
CA ASN A 69 9.13 6.62 -7.17
C ASN A 69 9.68 5.19 -7.05
#